data_AF-A0A7S0LHQ7-F1
#
_entry.id   AF-A0A7S0LHQ7-F1
#
_cell.length_a   1.000
_cell.length_b   1.000
_cell.length_c   1.000
_cell.angle_alpha   90.00
_cell.angle_beta   90.00
_cell.angle_gamma   90.00
#
_symmetry.space_group_name_H-M   'P 1'
#
loop_
_entity.id
_entity.type
_entity.pdbx_description
1 polymer ?
#
loop_
_entity_poly.entity_id
_entity_poly.type
_entity_poly.pdbx_seq_one_letter_code
_entity_poly.pdbx_strand_id
1 'polypeptide(L)'
;YKEPRMQLHTMLAAAKARFTIGPSTVGSSALACIGNGAGDLDSIVSSACLAYCLHIAHSKNEMPPLFLPVLPFSRADFRLRQDAVLLFKHCGVQFDAHGSLEEVL
;
A
#
# COMPACT_ATOMS: atom_id res chain seq x y z
N TYR A 1 23.51 12.46 -10.98
CA TYR A 1 22.61 11.31 -11.23
C TYR A 1 21.55 11.29 -10.13
N LYS A 2 20.28 11.52 -10.46
CA LYS A 2 19.17 11.29 -9.50
C LYS A 2 18.91 9.79 -9.49
N GLU A 3 18.92 9.16 -8.32
CA GLU A 3 18.51 7.75 -8.23
C GLU A 3 17.08 7.58 -8.78
N PRO A 4 16.80 6.47 -9.48
CA PRO A 4 15.45 6.17 -9.92
C PRO A 4 14.56 6.02 -8.68
N ARG A 5 13.53 6.87 -8.57
CA ARG A 5 12.55 6.76 -7.48
C ARG A 5 11.77 5.46 -7.64
N MET A 6 11.73 4.66 -6.57
CA MET A 6 10.85 3.49 -6.49
C MET A 6 9.42 3.90 -6.80
N GLN A 7 8.73 3.17 -7.67
CA GLN A 7 7.33 3.46 -7.98
C GLN A 7 6.43 3.01 -6.83
N LEU A 8 5.25 3.64 -6.70
CA LEU A 8 4.27 3.34 -5.65
C LEU A 8 3.95 1.84 -5.59
N HIS A 9 3.57 1.25 -6.73
CA HIS A 9 3.17 -0.16 -6.83
C HIS A 9 4.30 -1.11 -6.37
N THR A 10 5.55 -0.83 -6.76
CA THR A 10 6.73 -1.60 -6.36
C THR A 10 6.96 -1.53 -4.85
N MET A 11 6.79 -0.35 -4.26
CA MET A 11 6.92 -0.15 -2.82
C MET A 11 5.83 -0.93 -2.06
N LEU A 12 4.58 -0.86 -2.52
CA LEU A 12 3.46 -1.59 -1.91
C LEU A 12 3.64 -3.11 -1.99
N ALA A 13 4.05 -3.63 -3.15
CA ALA A 13 4.36 -5.04 -3.32
C ALA A 13 5.46 -5.51 -2.34
N ALA A 14 6.54 -4.75 -2.22
CA ALA A 14 7.63 -5.04 -1.28
C ALA A 14 7.16 -4.97 0.18
N ALA A 15 6.33 -3.98 0.52
CA ALA A 15 5.80 -3.83 1.87
C ALA A 15 4.88 -4.99 2.26
N LYS A 16 3.96 -5.40 1.37
CA LYS A 16 3.10 -6.57 1.54
C LYS A 16 3.90 -7.86 1.69
N ALA A 17 4.92 -8.07 0.85
CA ALA A 17 5.78 -9.24 0.93
C ALA A 17 6.49 -9.32 2.29
N ARG A 18 7.08 -8.21 2.75
CA ARG A 18 7.71 -8.12 4.07
C ARG A 18 6.72 -8.36 5.21
N PHE A 19 5.51 -7.81 5.12
CA PHE A 19 4.46 -8.04 6.12
C PHE A 19 4.09 -9.53 6.21
N THR A 20 3.94 -10.19 5.06
CA THR A 20 3.55 -11.61 4.97
C THR A 20 4.61 -12.55 5.55
N ILE A 21 5.89 -12.20 5.40
CA ILE A 21 7.01 -12.96 6.00
C ILE A 21 7.00 -12.86 7.53
N GLY A 22 6.44 -11.79 8.08
CA GLY A 22 6.42 -11.51 9.51
C GLY A 22 7.67 -10.77 10.01
N PRO A 23 7.69 -10.37 11.29
CA PRO A 23 8.76 -9.57 11.88
C PRO A 23 10.08 -10.36 11.93
N SER A 24 11.14 -9.79 11.34
CA SER A 24 12.44 -10.48 11.24
C SER A 24 13.33 -10.33 12.47
N THR A 25 13.08 -9.31 13.31
CA THR A 25 13.93 -8.97 14.47
C THR A 25 13.13 -8.35 15.62
N VAL A 26 13.67 -8.48 16.83
CA VAL A 26 13.23 -7.73 18.01
C VAL A 26 13.43 -6.23 17.73
N GLY A 27 12.35 -5.45 17.72
CA GLY A 27 12.35 -4.02 17.36
C GLY A 27 11.75 -3.69 15.99
N SER A 28 11.37 -4.69 15.20
CA SER A 28 10.57 -4.46 13.98
C SER A 28 9.21 -3.84 14.34
N SER A 29 8.90 -2.68 13.75
CA SER A 29 7.61 -2.01 13.92
C SER A 29 6.91 -1.81 12.57
N ALA A 30 5.58 -1.80 12.57
CA ALA A 30 4.77 -1.51 11.40
C ALA A 30 3.78 -0.40 11.73
N LEU A 31 3.53 0.48 10.76
CA LEU A 31 2.55 1.55 10.84
C LEU A 31 1.53 1.37 9.71
N ALA A 32 0.30 1.08 10.11
CA ALA A 32 -0.83 0.98 9.20
C ALA A 32 -1.36 2.38 8.87
N CYS A 33 -1.43 2.70 7.60
CA CYS A 33 -2.09 3.88 7.06
C CYS A 33 -3.51 3.47 6.65
N ILE A 34 -4.52 3.95 7.36
CA ILE A 34 -5.91 3.54 7.16
C ILE A 34 -6.74 4.76 6.78
N GLY A 35 -7.55 4.62 5.74
CA GLY A 35 -8.55 5.62 5.36
C GLY A 35 -9.80 5.58 6.23
N ASN A 36 -10.85 6.29 5.81
CA ASN A 36 -12.14 6.24 6.50
C ASN A 36 -12.87 4.90 6.27
N GLY A 37 -13.91 4.62 7.05
CA GLY A 37 -14.70 3.38 6.94
C GLY A 37 -15.58 3.26 5.68
N ALA A 38 -15.78 4.34 4.92
CA ALA A 38 -16.48 4.25 3.63
C ALA A 38 -15.60 3.57 2.57
N GLY A 39 -14.28 3.74 2.67
CA GLY A 39 -13.33 3.19 1.71
C GLY A 39 -13.56 3.77 0.30
N ASP A 40 -13.93 5.04 0.23
CA ASP A 40 -14.01 5.78 -1.03
C ASP A 40 -12.62 5.90 -1.70
N LEU A 41 -12.61 6.36 -2.95
CA LEU A 41 -11.39 6.55 -3.72
C LEU A 41 -10.35 7.38 -2.95
N ASP A 42 -10.79 8.48 -2.34
CA ASP A 42 -9.92 9.38 -1.60
C ASP A 42 -9.24 8.68 -0.43
N SER A 43 -9.97 7.84 0.32
CA SER A 43 -9.41 7.04 1.41
C SER A 43 -8.39 6.01 0.92
N ILE A 44 -8.68 5.33 -0.18
CA ILE A 44 -7.79 4.32 -0.77
C ILE A 44 -6.49 4.99 -1.26
N VAL A 45 -6.61 6.06 -2.04
CA VAL A 45 -5.45 6.76 -2.59
C VAL A 45 -4.66 7.45 -1.49
N SER A 46 -5.31 8.10 -0.53
CA SER A 46 -4.63 8.80 0.56
C SER A 46 -3.83 7.85 1.44
N SER A 47 -4.38 6.68 1.78
CA SER A 47 -3.67 5.69 2.59
C SER A 47 -2.43 5.15 1.87
N ALA A 48 -2.53 4.83 0.58
CA ALA A 48 -1.41 4.38 -0.26
C ALA A 48 -0.34 5.47 -0.41
N CYS A 49 -0.76 6.71 -0.71
CA CYS A 49 0.14 7.86 -0.84
C CYS A 49 0.85 8.18 0.48
N LEU A 50 0.15 8.13 1.61
CA LEU A 50 0.75 8.38 2.92
C LEU A 50 1.82 7.33 3.23
N ALA A 51 1.53 6.04 3.03
CA ALA A 51 2.50 4.97 3.24
C ALA A 51 3.76 5.16 2.37
N TYR A 52 3.59 5.56 1.11
CA TYR A 52 4.69 5.87 0.20
C TYR A 52 5.52 7.09 0.63
N CYS A 53 4.86 8.18 1.01
CA CYS A 53 5.53 9.38 1.51
C CYS A 53 6.33 9.08 2.77
N LEU A 54 5.77 8.33 3.72
CA LEU A 54 6.45 7.90 4.94
C LEU A 54 7.65 6.99 4.64
N HIS A 55 7.48 6.04 3.72
CA HIS A 55 8.57 5.18 3.25
C HIS A 55 9.74 6.00 2.70
N ILE A 56 9.47 6.98 1.82
CA ILE A 56 10.52 7.86 1.29
C ILE A 56 11.15 8.68 2.41
N ALA A 57 10.33 9.29 3.27
CA ALA A 57 10.79 10.18 4.34
C ALA A 57 11.67 9.46 5.37
N HIS A 58 11.52 8.15 5.55
CA HIS A 58 12.28 7.35 6.52
C HIS A 58 13.22 6.34 5.88
N SER A 59 13.39 6.38 4.55
CA SER A 59 14.26 5.47 3.78
C SER A 59 15.72 5.44 4.24
N LYS A 60 16.19 6.51 4.91
CA LYS A 60 17.57 6.64 5.42
C LYS A 60 17.74 6.15 6.86
N ASN A 61 16.68 5.77 7.55
CA ASN A 61 16.79 5.24 8.90
C ASN A 61 17.43 3.85 8.85
N GLU A 62 18.25 3.50 9.85
CA GLU A 62 18.87 2.15 9.92
C GLU A 62 17.81 1.05 10.08
N MET A 63 16.72 1.35 10.77
CA MET A 63 15.58 0.45 10.96
C MET A 63 14.26 1.20 10.77
N PRO A 64 13.84 1.48 9.51
CA PRO A 64 12.59 2.17 9.26
C PRO A 64 11.40 1.26 9.58
N PRO A 65 10.31 1.81 10.15
CA PRO A 65 9.06 1.06 10.27
C PRO A 65 8.57 0.57 8.90
N LEU A 66 7.81 -0.52 8.90
CA LEU A 66 7.09 -0.98 7.73
C LEU A 66 5.80 -0.16 7.58
N PHE A 67 5.68 0.63 6.51
CA PHE A 67 4.47 1.41 6.23
C PHE A 67 3.54 0.63 5.30
N LEU A 68 2.29 0.45 5.71
CA LEU A 68 1.32 -0.38 4.98
C LEU A 68 0.01 0.37 4.82
N PRO A 69 -0.50 0.59 3.59
CA PRO A 69 -1.89 0.97 3.43
C PRO A 69 -2.79 -0.22 3.74
N VAL A 70 -3.84 0.03 4.51
CA VAL A 70 -4.87 -0.95 4.84
C VAL A 70 -6.22 -0.41 4.40
N LEU A 71 -6.96 -1.22 3.64
CA LEU A 71 -8.29 -0.86 3.18
C LEU A 71 -9.31 -1.39 4.20
N PRO A 72 -10.16 -0.53 4.82
CA PRO A 72 -11.02 -0.94 5.93
C PRO A 72 -12.31 -1.63 5.45
N PHE A 73 -12.21 -2.50 4.46
CA PHE A 73 -13.31 -3.27 3.89
C PHE A 73 -12.79 -4.61 3.35
N SER A 74 -13.70 -5.55 3.13
CA SER A 74 -13.33 -6.88 2.63
C SER A 74 -12.66 -6.78 1.27
N ARG A 75 -11.58 -7.54 1.06
CA ARG A 75 -10.82 -7.53 -0.21
C ARG A 75 -11.70 -7.66 -1.46
N ALA A 76 -12.69 -8.56 -1.42
CA ALA A 76 -13.64 -8.80 -2.51
C ALA A 76 -14.55 -7.60 -2.83
N ASP A 77 -14.71 -6.65 -1.91
CA ASP A 77 -15.53 -5.44 -2.08
C ASP A 77 -14.78 -4.33 -2.84
N PHE A 78 -13.49 -4.49 -3.09
CA PHE A 78 -12.72 -3.53 -3.89
C PHE A 78 -13.34 -3.34 -5.28
N ARG A 79 -13.80 -4.44 -5.90
CA ARG A 79 -14.45 -4.42 -7.22
C ARG A 79 -15.73 -3.58 -7.27
N LEU A 80 -16.35 -3.28 -6.13
CA LEU A 80 -17.56 -2.46 -6.06
C LEU A 80 -17.24 -0.96 -6.22
N ARG A 81 -15.98 -0.56 -6.05
CA ARG A 81 -15.49 0.81 -6.14
C ARG A 81 -14.93 1.08 -7.52
N GLN A 82 -15.84 1.24 -8.48
CA GLN A 82 -15.54 1.28 -9.92
C GLN A 82 -14.57 2.42 -10.31
N ASP A 83 -14.66 3.55 -9.62
CA ASP A 83 -13.74 4.68 -9.73
C ASP A 83 -12.30 4.31 -9.35
N ALA A 84 -12.11 3.64 -8.21
CA ALA A 84 -10.82 3.11 -7.79
C ALA A 84 -10.31 2.05 -8.78
N VAL A 85 -11.16 1.09 -9.16
CA VAL A 85 -10.79 0.05 -10.14
C VAL A 85 -10.31 0.69 -11.45
N LEU A 86 -11.04 1.68 -11.98
CA LEU A 86 -10.70 2.34 -13.23
C LEU A 86 -9.38 3.12 -13.10
N LEU A 87 -9.19 3.87 -12.00
CA LEU A 87 -7.96 4.59 -11.74
C LEU A 87 -6.75 3.65 -11.71
N PHE A 88 -6.81 2.58 -10.91
CA PHE A 88 -5.67 1.67 -10.74
C PHE A 88 -5.38 0.87 -12.02
N LYS A 89 -6.40 0.57 -12.84
CA LYS A 89 -6.20 0.03 -14.20
C LYS A 89 -5.43 1.01 -15.09
N HIS A 90 -5.77 2.29 -15.08
CA HIS A 90 -5.03 3.32 -15.82
C HIS A 90 -3.60 3.50 -15.30
N CYS A 91 -3.35 3.26 -14.03
CA CYS A 91 -2.01 3.28 -13.43
C CYS A 91 -1.20 2.00 -13.66
N GLY A 92 -1.76 0.97 -14.34
CA GLY A 92 -1.07 -0.29 -14.63
C GLY A 92 -0.89 -1.22 -13.42
N VAL A 93 -1.66 -1.00 -12.33
CA VAL A 93 -1.61 -1.84 -11.14
C VAL A 93 -2.34 -3.17 -11.40
N GLN A 94 -1.77 -4.26 -10.91
CA GLN A 94 -2.32 -5.60 -11.08
C GLN A 94 -3.42 -5.90 -10.05
N PHE A 95 -4.42 -6.66 -10.51
CA PHE A 95 -5.56 -7.08 -9.70
C PHE A 95 -5.49 -8.58 -9.43
N ASP A 96 -5.83 -8.98 -8.22
CA ASP A 96 -5.91 -10.38 -7.84
C ASP A 96 -7.19 -11.06 -8.37
N ALA A 97 -7.31 -12.37 -8.10
CA ALA A 97 -8.46 -13.18 -8.50
C ALA A 97 -9.80 -12.71 -7.89
N HIS A 98 -9.78 -11.87 -6.84
CA HIS A 98 -10.96 -11.31 -6.21
C HIS A 98 -11.34 -9.92 -6.74
N GLY A 99 -10.54 -9.37 -7.66
CA GLY A 99 -10.73 -8.03 -8.22
C GLY A 99 -10.25 -6.91 -7.29
N SER A 100 -9.34 -7.22 -6.37
CA SER A 100 -8.66 -6.25 -5.51
C SER A 100 -7.24 -5.98 -5.98
N LEU A 101 -6.61 -4.91 -5.50
CA LEU A 101 -5.21 -4.66 -5.80
C LEU A 101 -4.34 -5.76 -5.17
N GLU A 102 -3.40 -6.32 -5.92
CA GLU A 102 -2.52 -7.35 -5.36
C GLU A 102 -1.68 -6.84 -4.19
N GLU A 103 -1.40 -5.55 -4.13
CA GLU A 103 -0.31 -4.99 -3.32
C GLU A 103 -0.78 -4.40 -1.98
N VAL A 104 -2.08 -4.21 -1.79
CA VAL A 104 -2.67 -3.66 -0.56
C VAL A 104 -3.14 -4.76 0.39
N LEU A 105 -3.21 -4.44 1.68
CA LEU A 105 -3.78 -5.31 2.72
C LEU A 105 -5.28 -5.06 2.89
#